data_AF-A0A6C0LVR5-F1
#
_entry.id   AF-A0A6C0LVR5-F1
#
_cell.length_a   1.000
_cell.length_b   1.000
_cell.length_c   1.000
_cell.angle_alpha   90.00
_cell.angle_beta   90.00
_cell.angle_gamma   90.00
#
_symmetry.space_group_name_H-M   'P 1'
#
loop_
_entity.id
_entity.type
_entity.pdbx_description
1 polymer ?
#
loop_
_entity_poly.entity_id
_entity_poly.type
_entity_poly.pdbx_seq_one_letter_code
_entity_poly.pdbx_strand_id
1 'polypeptide(L)'
;MNSSFNEINNRAYHTVANAEFTCAFDRMVFNHGNINAGNRIGSISDYHLFIKYGDKVYIEVKNIGEIVISFDELQKNRYLKYYYDLSHMLTNNKNLIIQDLKYSTNYTENTHRIYNEQRFWSIDTAFIELSINTKINKIINNENICYYKINPYDLENMEYTSNDDLNTFKSIYMTRCAFRNNVFDKVCVINNNLVIDYNARLIEKELDELSEIIEDKKNVINLATLYYKEDMTCDLLMIMYNNLISDNGNKKYAQYMTNTGTYNNRLELVAQILSA
;
A
#
# COMPACT_ATOMS: atom_id res chain seq x y z
N MET A 1 -0.08 20.03 7.40
CA MET A 1 -0.39 18.61 7.68
C MET A 1 -1.89 18.45 7.61
N ASN A 2 -2.37 17.52 6.80
CA ASN A 2 -3.79 17.16 6.79
C ASN A 2 -3.89 15.78 7.46
N SER A 3 -4.45 15.74 8.66
CA SER A 3 -4.75 14.50 9.38
C SER A 3 -6.24 14.20 9.23
N SER A 4 -6.59 13.01 8.74
CA SER A 4 -7.96 12.53 8.78
C SER A 4 -8.13 11.55 9.94
N PHE A 5 -9.20 11.72 10.69
CA PHE A 5 -9.51 10.91 11.87
C PHE A 5 -10.65 9.97 11.52
N ASN A 6 -10.45 8.66 11.75
CA ASN A 6 -11.51 7.66 11.57
C ASN A 6 -11.78 6.98 12.92
N GLU A 7 -12.87 7.38 13.57
CA GLU A 7 -13.28 6.94 14.92
C GLU A 7 -13.47 5.42 15.04
N ILE A 8 -13.71 4.72 13.93
CA ILE A 8 -14.14 3.32 13.95
C ILE A 8 -12.97 2.36 14.31
N ASN A 9 -11.71 2.77 14.15
CA ASN A 9 -10.55 1.85 14.27
C ASN A 9 -9.43 2.28 15.23
N ASN A 10 -9.60 3.30 16.08
CA ASN A 10 -8.53 3.84 16.96
C ASN A 10 -7.22 4.18 16.21
N ARG A 11 -7.33 4.64 14.96
CA ARG A 11 -6.21 4.96 14.09
C ARG A 11 -6.28 6.39 13.60
N ALA A 12 -5.13 7.07 13.62
CA ALA A 12 -4.94 8.34 12.93
C ALA A 12 -4.11 8.14 11.66
N TYR A 13 -4.55 8.77 10.57
CA TYR A 13 -3.89 8.71 9.28
C TYR A 13 -3.20 10.05 9.00
N HIS A 14 -1.91 9.97 8.68
CA HIS A 14 -1.05 11.15 8.52
C HIS A 14 -0.43 11.12 7.13
N THR A 15 -0.73 12.14 6.32
CA THR A 15 -0.04 12.35 5.04
C THR A 15 1.14 13.31 5.23
N VAL A 16 2.34 12.86 4.91
CA VAL A 16 3.60 13.61 5.07
C VAL A 16 4.26 13.77 3.71
N ALA A 17 4.08 14.92 3.07
CA ALA A 17 4.53 15.14 1.69
C ALA A 17 6.05 15.08 1.49
N ASN A 18 6.84 15.33 2.54
CA ASN A 18 8.29 15.38 2.47
C ASN A 18 8.96 14.08 2.96
N ALA A 19 8.17 13.03 3.21
CA ALA A 19 8.66 11.76 3.70
C ALA A 19 8.12 10.58 2.90
N GLU A 20 8.95 9.56 2.72
CA GLU A 20 8.56 8.29 2.13
C GLU A 20 8.74 7.19 3.19
N PHE A 21 7.66 6.47 3.48
CA PHE A 21 7.60 5.36 4.41
C PHE A 21 7.38 4.08 3.61
N THR A 22 8.36 3.17 3.60
CA THR A 22 8.25 1.90 2.87
C THR A 22 8.79 0.72 3.68
N CYS A 23 8.34 -0.49 3.36
CA CYS A 23 8.75 -1.74 4.01
C CYS A 23 8.92 -2.85 2.97
N ALA A 24 10.02 -3.60 3.04
CA ALA A 24 10.13 -4.90 2.41
C ALA A 24 10.01 -5.96 3.52
N PHE A 25 8.92 -6.71 3.52
CA PHE A 25 8.62 -7.73 4.51
C PHE A 25 8.46 -9.09 3.86
N ASP A 26 9.12 -10.10 4.45
CA ASP A 26 9.05 -11.48 4.01
C ASP A 26 8.58 -12.35 5.17
N ARG A 27 7.61 -13.23 4.92
CA ARG A 27 7.08 -14.19 5.88
C ARG A 27 7.22 -15.61 5.36
N MET A 28 7.81 -16.50 6.16
CA MET A 28 7.75 -17.94 5.94
C MET A 28 6.73 -18.54 6.89
N VAL A 29 5.77 -19.31 6.38
CA VAL A 29 4.76 -20.01 7.17
C VAL A 29 4.92 -21.53 7.03
N PHE A 30 4.72 -22.25 8.13
CA PHE A 30 4.89 -23.70 8.17
C PHE A 30 3.96 -24.36 9.19
N ASN A 31 3.44 -25.54 8.84
CA ASN A 31 2.62 -26.34 9.74
C ASN A 31 3.51 -27.23 10.62
N HIS A 32 3.35 -27.13 11.93
CA HIS A 32 3.85 -28.15 12.84
C HIS A 32 2.84 -29.30 12.86
N GLY A 33 3.26 -30.45 12.34
CA GLY A 33 2.53 -31.70 12.56
C GLY A 33 2.68 -32.11 14.02
N ASN A 34 1.72 -31.74 14.87
CA ASN A 34 1.65 -32.24 16.23
C ASN A 34 0.35 -33.06 16.37
N ILE A 35 0.50 -34.38 16.52
CA ILE A 35 -0.56 -35.39 16.39
C ILE A 35 -1.66 -35.20 17.46
N ASN A 36 -1.36 -34.48 18.55
CA ASN A 36 -2.24 -34.39 19.73
C ASN A 36 -2.83 -33.00 20.04
N ALA A 37 -2.57 -31.96 19.23
CA ALA A 37 -2.97 -30.58 19.59
C ALA A 37 -3.53 -29.72 18.45
N GLY A 38 -3.90 -30.33 17.32
CA GLY A 38 -4.28 -29.62 16.09
C GLY A 38 -3.07 -29.04 15.35
N ASN A 39 -3.26 -28.73 14.07
CA ASN A 39 -2.22 -28.15 13.21
C ASN A 39 -1.83 -26.76 13.74
N ARG A 40 -0.63 -26.62 14.32
CA ARG A 40 -0.10 -25.32 14.73
C ARG A 40 0.65 -24.69 13.55
N ILE A 41 0.20 -23.53 13.09
CA ILE A 41 0.91 -22.75 12.08
C ILE A 41 1.98 -21.90 12.76
N GLY A 42 3.24 -22.15 12.43
CA GLY A 42 4.38 -21.32 12.81
C GLY A 42 4.71 -20.32 11.70
N SER A 43 5.34 -19.21 12.07
CA SER A 43 5.86 -18.25 11.11
C SER A 43 7.23 -17.71 11.53
N ILE A 44 8.07 -17.43 10.54
CA ILE A 44 9.31 -16.68 10.68
C ILE A 44 9.21 -15.48 9.74
N SER A 45 9.63 -14.32 10.20
CA SER A 45 9.58 -13.09 9.40
C SER A 45 10.94 -12.43 9.34
N ASP A 46 11.21 -11.75 8.23
CA ASP A 46 12.34 -10.85 8.01
C ASP A 46 11.82 -9.52 7.44
N TYR A 47 12.49 -8.41 7.73
CA TYR A 47 12.05 -7.10 7.25
C TYR A 47 13.19 -6.10 7.05
N HIS A 48 12.95 -5.16 6.12
CA HIS A 48 13.69 -3.92 5.94
C HIS A 48 12.69 -2.78 5.95
N LEU A 49 12.74 -1.97 6.99
CA LEU A 49 11.91 -0.79 7.15
C LEU A 49 12.72 0.43 6.73
N PHE A 50 12.12 1.30 5.92
CA PHE A 50 12.74 2.52 5.43
C PHE A 50 11.88 3.73 5.73
N ILE A 51 12.50 4.81 6.20
CA ILE A 51 11.90 6.14 6.19
C ILE A 51 12.89 7.07 5.51
N LYS A 52 12.49 7.70 4.39
CA LYS A 52 13.29 8.72 3.71
C LYS A 52 12.69 10.09 3.99
N TYR A 53 13.53 11.05 4.40
CA TYR A 53 13.17 12.45 4.59
C TYR A 53 14.27 13.34 4.00
N GLY A 54 13.97 14.01 2.88
CA GLY A 54 15.00 14.71 2.10
C GLY A 54 16.11 13.75 1.67
N ASP A 55 17.35 14.03 2.06
CA ASP A 55 18.51 13.16 1.86
C ASP A 55 18.69 12.09 2.95
N LYS A 56 18.08 12.23 4.13
CA LYS A 56 18.22 11.24 5.21
C LYS A 56 17.36 10.01 4.94
N VAL A 57 17.92 8.84 5.22
CA VAL A 57 17.21 7.56 5.20
C VAL A 57 17.46 6.82 6.52
N TYR A 58 16.41 6.64 7.31
CA TYR A 58 16.37 5.65 8.38
C TYR A 58 16.15 4.28 7.79
N ILE A 59 16.95 3.32 8.23
CA ILE A 59 16.88 1.92 7.83
C ILE A 59 16.88 1.08 9.09
N GLU A 60 15.91 0.18 9.19
CA GLU A 60 15.89 -0.82 10.25
C GLU A 60 15.74 -2.22 9.64
N VAL A 61 16.63 -3.12 10.04
CA VAL A 61 16.66 -4.49 9.55
C VAL A 61 16.56 -5.46 10.72
N LYS A 62 15.64 -6.41 10.63
CA LYS A 62 15.37 -7.38 11.69
C LYS A 62 16.65 -8.15 12.07
N ASN A 63 16.91 -8.23 13.38
CA ASN A 63 18.09 -8.91 13.95
C ASN A 63 19.45 -8.34 13.50
N ILE A 64 19.50 -7.17 12.87
CA ILE A 64 20.74 -6.48 12.48
C ILE A 64 20.87 -5.15 13.24
N GLY A 65 19.82 -4.33 13.23
CA GLY A 65 19.80 -3.04 13.91
C GLY A 65 19.22 -1.91 13.05
N GLU A 66 19.46 -0.68 13.49
CA GLU A 66 18.99 0.55 12.85
C GLU A 66 20.15 1.47 12.50
N ILE A 67 20.04 2.18 11.37
CA ILE A 67 21.00 3.19 10.92
C ILE A 67 20.27 4.37 10.27
N VAL A 68 20.90 5.53 10.27
CA VAL A 68 20.49 6.73 9.53
C VAL A 68 21.64 7.11 8.60
N ILE A 69 21.42 7.02 7.29
CA ILE A 69 22.43 7.31 6.26
C ILE A 69 21.88 8.31 5.24
N SER A 70 22.74 8.85 4.39
CA SER A 70 22.26 9.62 3.22
C SER A 70 21.67 8.70 2.16
N PHE A 71 20.82 9.27 1.31
CA PHE A 71 20.23 8.54 0.20
C PHE A 71 21.32 8.09 -0.78
N ASP A 72 22.34 8.93 -1.01
CA ASP A 72 23.51 8.59 -1.81
C ASP A 72 24.28 7.40 -1.24
N GLU A 73 24.42 7.29 0.09
CA GLU A 73 25.09 6.16 0.72
C GLU A 73 24.26 4.87 0.60
N LEU A 74 22.93 4.97 0.71
CA LEU A 74 22.03 3.85 0.42
C LEU A 74 22.23 3.32 -1.00
N GLN A 75 22.34 4.21 -2.00
CA GLN A 75 22.49 3.80 -3.41
C GLN A 75 23.77 2.99 -3.68
N LYS A 76 24.83 3.17 -2.88
CA LYS A 76 26.11 2.45 -3.05
C LYS A 76 26.03 0.99 -2.59
N ASN A 77 25.11 0.65 -1.67
CA ASN A 77 24.95 -0.71 -1.19
C ASN A 77 23.90 -1.45 -2.02
N ARG A 78 24.34 -2.29 -2.97
CA ARG A 78 23.44 -3.02 -3.89
C ARG A 78 22.32 -3.80 -3.19
N TYR A 79 22.58 -4.29 -1.98
CA TYR A 79 21.64 -5.11 -1.22
C TYR A 79 20.56 -4.29 -0.54
N LEU A 80 20.97 -3.22 0.15
CA LEU A 80 20.01 -2.30 0.77
C LEU A 80 19.20 -1.56 -0.30
N LYS A 81 19.86 -1.15 -1.39
CA LYS A 81 19.19 -0.56 -2.55
C LYS A 81 18.13 -1.50 -3.12
N TYR A 82 18.44 -2.78 -3.29
CA TYR A 82 17.46 -3.76 -3.76
C TYR A 82 16.21 -3.81 -2.86
N TYR A 83 16.39 -3.93 -1.54
CA TYR A 83 15.25 -3.97 -0.62
C TYR A 83 14.50 -2.64 -0.54
N TYR A 84 15.20 -1.51 -0.73
CA TYR A 84 14.56 -0.21 -0.86
C TYR A 84 13.66 -0.16 -2.10
N ASP A 85 14.17 -0.53 -3.28
CA ASP A 85 13.38 -0.55 -4.51
C ASP A 85 12.18 -1.52 -4.40
N LEU A 86 12.41 -2.71 -3.82
CA LEU A 86 11.37 -3.70 -3.55
C LEU A 86 10.27 -3.14 -2.64
N SER A 87 10.66 -2.43 -1.58
CA SER A 87 9.72 -1.83 -0.64
C SER A 87 8.80 -0.79 -1.29
N HIS A 88 9.32 -0.01 -2.26
CA HIS A 88 8.52 0.96 -3.00
C HIS A 88 7.47 0.29 -3.90
N MET A 89 7.79 -0.87 -4.46
CA MET A 89 6.85 -1.62 -5.30
C MET A 89 5.78 -2.38 -4.50
N LEU A 90 5.93 -2.49 -3.18
CA LEU A 90 5.00 -3.17 -2.27
C LEU A 90 4.14 -2.21 -1.44
N THR A 91 4.61 -0.96 -1.27
CA THR A 91 3.93 0.03 -0.44
C THR A 91 2.90 0.79 -1.26
N ASN A 92 1.63 0.74 -0.83
CA ASN A 92 0.52 1.35 -1.57
C ASN A 92 0.60 2.88 -1.60
N ASN A 93 0.83 3.51 -0.44
CA ASN A 93 1.00 4.95 -0.34
C ASN A 93 2.18 5.31 0.55
N LYS A 94 3.33 5.55 -0.07
CA LYS A 94 4.57 5.89 0.63
C LYS A 94 4.52 7.19 1.44
N ASN A 95 3.56 8.08 1.19
CA ASN A 95 3.45 9.34 1.94
C ASN A 95 2.45 9.24 3.10
N LEU A 96 1.84 8.08 3.29
CA LEU A 96 0.85 7.82 4.33
C LEU A 96 1.45 6.99 5.45
N ILE A 97 1.30 7.46 6.68
CA ILE A 97 1.65 6.71 7.88
C ILE A 97 0.47 6.64 8.83
N ILE A 98 0.33 5.50 9.51
CA ILE A 98 -0.81 5.15 10.34
C ILE A 98 -0.34 5.10 11.79
N GLN A 99 -0.99 5.86 12.65
CA GLN A 99 -0.74 5.86 14.09
C GLN A 99 -1.84 5.07 14.82
N ASP A 100 -1.46 4.03 15.55
CA ASP A 100 -2.35 3.33 16.47
C ASP A 100 -2.46 4.15 17.78
N LEU A 101 -3.66 4.70 18.07
CA LEU A 101 -3.89 5.65 19.18
C LEU A 101 -4.25 4.99 20.52
N LYS A 102 -4.71 3.73 20.47
CA LYS A 102 -4.94 2.84 21.61
C LYS A 102 -4.46 1.45 21.19
N TYR A 103 -4.16 0.57 22.14
CA TYR A 103 -3.83 -0.83 21.86
C TYR A 103 -4.91 -1.44 20.96
N SER A 104 -4.65 -1.46 19.65
CA SER A 104 -5.48 -2.19 18.72
C SER A 104 -5.26 -3.66 19.05
N THR A 105 -6.33 -4.46 19.14
CA THR A 105 -6.22 -5.91 19.35
C THR A 105 -5.34 -6.58 18.28
N ASN A 106 -5.22 -5.95 17.11
CA ASN A 106 -4.33 -6.33 16.02
C ASN A 106 -2.83 -6.22 16.37
N TYR A 107 -2.44 -5.24 17.19
CA TYR A 107 -1.08 -5.18 17.72
C TYR A 107 -0.80 -6.42 18.59
N THR A 108 -1.74 -6.78 19.47
CA THR A 108 -1.45 -7.78 20.50
C THR A 108 -1.31 -9.22 20.01
N GLU A 109 -1.99 -9.66 18.95
CA GLU A 109 -1.94 -11.09 18.58
C GLU A 109 -0.79 -11.49 17.64
N ASN A 110 -0.42 -10.63 16.69
CA ASN A 110 0.57 -10.99 15.66
C ASN A 110 1.88 -10.18 15.73
N THR A 111 1.87 -8.95 16.24
CA THR A 111 3.08 -8.09 16.17
C THR A 111 4.08 -8.36 17.30
N HIS A 112 3.64 -8.89 18.46
CA HIS A 112 4.56 -9.30 19.55
C HIS A 112 5.54 -10.41 19.14
N ARG A 113 5.25 -11.13 18.05
CA ARG A 113 6.15 -12.15 17.47
C ARG A 113 7.14 -11.57 16.48
N ILE A 114 6.91 -10.35 16.02
CA ILE A 114 7.72 -9.66 15.01
C ILE A 114 8.67 -8.66 15.68
N TYR A 115 8.16 -7.92 16.67
CA TYR A 115 8.87 -6.84 17.38
C TYR A 115 9.00 -7.15 18.87
N ASN A 116 10.16 -6.83 19.44
CA ASN A 116 10.45 -7.05 20.86
C ASN A 116 9.94 -5.92 21.77
N GLU A 117 9.47 -4.82 21.18
CA GLU A 117 9.05 -3.61 21.88
C GLU A 117 7.74 -3.09 21.31
N GLN A 118 7.10 -2.15 22.01
CA GLN A 118 5.87 -1.52 21.55
C GLN A 118 6.13 -0.51 20.44
N ARG A 119 5.31 -0.52 19.39
CA ARG A 119 5.40 0.37 18.24
C ARG A 119 4.02 0.91 17.86
N PHE A 120 3.97 2.14 17.36
CA PHE A 120 2.71 2.85 17.13
C PHE A 120 2.53 3.31 15.68
N TRP A 121 3.60 3.34 14.91
CA TRP A 121 3.63 3.91 13.57
C TRP A 121 3.76 2.79 12.55
N SER A 122 2.73 2.60 11.73
CA SER A 122 2.67 1.54 10.72
C SER A 122 2.38 2.08 9.33
N ILE A 123 2.60 1.25 8.31
CA ILE A 123 2.29 1.56 6.93
C ILE A 123 1.40 0.51 6.30
N ASP A 124 0.67 0.94 5.27
CA ASP A 124 -0.08 0.07 4.38
C ASP A 124 0.86 -0.49 3.30
N THR A 125 1.23 -1.76 3.46
CA THR A 125 2.15 -2.44 2.56
C THR A 125 1.73 -3.88 2.33
N ALA A 126 1.92 -4.35 1.10
CA ALA A 126 1.91 -5.76 0.79
C ALA A 126 3.23 -6.41 1.22
N PHE A 127 3.24 -7.74 1.32
CA PHE A 127 4.44 -8.50 1.69
C PHE A 127 4.49 -9.87 1.03
N ILE A 128 5.69 -10.46 0.96
CA ILE A 128 5.90 -11.77 0.34
C ILE A 128 5.73 -12.86 1.39
N GLU A 129 4.90 -13.86 1.09
CA GLU A 129 4.71 -15.04 1.93
C GLU A 129 5.14 -16.31 1.19
N LEU A 130 6.07 -17.05 1.80
CA LEU A 130 6.44 -18.41 1.43
C LEU A 130 5.74 -19.41 2.34
N SER A 131 4.91 -20.27 1.77
CA SER A 131 4.44 -21.48 2.46
C SER A 131 5.47 -22.59 2.29
N ILE A 132 6.10 -23.03 3.38
CA ILE A 132 7.08 -24.13 3.35
C ILE A 132 6.42 -25.44 2.93
N ASN A 133 5.17 -25.67 3.35
CA ASN A 133 4.43 -26.89 3.05
C ASN A 133 4.11 -27.03 1.56
N THR A 134 3.69 -25.94 0.91
CA THR A 134 3.32 -25.96 -0.52
C THR A 134 4.46 -25.52 -1.44
N LYS A 135 5.51 -24.91 -0.88
CA LYS A 135 6.62 -24.26 -1.61
C LYS A 135 6.14 -23.16 -2.57
N ILE A 136 5.02 -22.52 -2.24
CA ILE A 136 4.43 -21.45 -3.04
C ILE A 136 4.78 -20.12 -2.38
N ASN A 137 5.28 -19.19 -3.20
CA ASN A 137 5.38 -17.78 -2.85
C ASN A 137 4.15 -17.03 -3.37
N LYS A 138 3.62 -16.12 -2.57
CA LYS A 138 2.54 -15.22 -2.96
C LYS A 138 2.73 -13.86 -2.31
N ILE A 139 2.09 -12.85 -2.88
CA ILE A 139 1.97 -11.55 -2.25
C ILE A 139 0.69 -11.53 -1.43
N ILE A 140 0.81 -11.11 -0.18
CA ILE A 140 -0.32 -10.89 0.72
C ILE A 140 -0.56 -9.39 0.80
N ASN A 141 -1.81 -9.01 0.60
CA ASN A 141 -2.22 -7.62 0.67
C ASN A 141 -2.39 -7.20 2.13
N ASN A 142 -1.76 -6.07 2.46
CA ASN A 142 -2.18 -5.14 3.49
C ASN A 142 -2.64 -5.81 4.80
N GLU A 143 -1.68 -6.39 5.51
CA GLU A 143 -1.81 -6.61 6.94
C GLU A 143 -1.01 -5.51 7.64
N ASN A 144 -1.57 -4.87 8.66
CA ASN A 144 -0.85 -3.86 9.45
C ASN A 144 0.22 -4.56 10.29
N ILE A 145 1.35 -4.92 9.67
CA ILE A 145 2.44 -5.73 10.24
C ILE A 145 3.78 -5.01 10.23
N CYS A 146 3.97 -4.01 9.38
CA CYS A 146 5.19 -3.21 9.34
C CYS A 146 5.04 -1.99 10.25
N TYR A 147 5.75 -1.99 11.38
CA TYR A 147 5.79 -0.87 12.33
C TYR A 147 7.21 -0.35 12.53
N TYR A 148 7.35 0.97 12.48
CA TYR A 148 8.59 1.65 12.80
C TYR A 148 8.82 1.72 14.31
N LYS A 149 10.08 1.55 14.70
CA LYS A 149 10.54 1.75 16.07
C LYS A 149 10.48 3.21 16.52
N ILE A 150 10.82 4.12 15.61
CA ILE A 150 10.90 5.56 15.90
C ILE A 150 9.59 6.29 15.62
N ASN A 151 9.42 7.45 16.25
CA ASN A 151 8.45 8.42 15.77
C ASN A 151 8.98 9.02 14.45
N PRO A 152 8.23 8.91 13.34
CA PRO A 152 8.69 9.37 12.03
C PRO A 152 9.06 10.86 11.98
N TYR A 153 8.47 11.67 12.84
CA TYR A 153 8.74 13.10 12.93
C TYR A 153 10.10 13.43 13.57
N ASP A 154 10.73 12.47 14.22
CA ASP A 154 12.03 12.69 14.87
C ASP A 154 13.17 12.59 13.85
N LEU A 155 12.96 11.93 12.70
CA LEU A 155 14.00 11.62 11.71
C LEU A 155 14.74 12.87 11.20
N GLU A 156 14.04 13.99 10.99
CA GLU A 156 14.64 15.24 10.54
C GLU A 156 15.80 15.68 11.45
N ASN A 157 15.64 15.46 12.75
CA ASN A 157 16.60 15.85 13.79
C ASN A 157 17.57 14.74 14.19
N MET A 158 17.41 13.51 13.69
CA MET A 158 18.34 12.42 13.98
C MET A 158 19.70 12.68 13.33
N GLU A 159 20.77 12.38 14.06
CA GLU A 159 22.13 12.38 13.54
C GLU A 159 22.35 11.22 12.57
N TYR A 160 23.27 11.41 11.62
CA TYR A 160 23.73 10.30 10.79
C TYR A 160 24.50 9.29 11.64
N THR A 161 24.34 8.02 11.33
CA THR A 161 25.11 6.94 11.95
C THR A 161 26.61 7.16 11.74
N SER A 162 27.39 6.99 12.80
CA SER A 162 28.85 7.11 12.74
C SER A 162 29.44 6.08 11.74
N ASN A 163 30.63 6.36 11.20
CA ASN A 163 31.27 5.40 10.28
C ASN A 163 31.55 4.05 10.93
N ASP A 164 31.90 4.02 12.23
CA ASP A 164 32.20 2.79 12.96
C ASP A 164 30.94 1.95 13.17
N ASP A 165 29.83 2.59 13.53
CA ASP A 165 28.54 1.93 13.68
C ASP A 165 28.00 1.45 12.32
N LEU A 166 28.17 2.25 11.27
CA LEU A 166 27.78 1.87 9.91
C LEU A 166 28.60 0.67 9.41
N ASN A 167 29.90 0.63 9.70
CA ASN A 167 30.75 -0.51 9.37
C ASN A 167 30.36 -1.77 10.14
N THR A 168 30.02 -1.61 11.43
CA THR A 168 29.52 -2.70 12.27
C THR A 168 28.19 -3.25 11.72
N PHE A 169 27.25 -2.36 11.40
CA PHE A 169 25.99 -2.72 10.77
C PHE A 169 26.23 -3.47 9.45
N LYS A 170 27.08 -2.95 8.55
CA LYS A 170 27.39 -3.59 7.26
C LYS A 170 27.98 -4.99 7.48
N SER A 171 28.90 -5.16 8.43
CA SER A 171 29.51 -6.45 8.76
C SER A 171 28.47 -7.47 9.21
N ILE A 172 27.60 -7.10 10.16
CA ILE A 172 26.53 -7.96 10.65
C ILE A 172 25.51 -8.24 9.53
N TYR A 173 25.15 -7.24 8.73
CA TYR A 173 24.21 -7.37 7.62
C TYR A 173 24.66 -8.42 6.59
N MET A 174 25.95 -8.46 6.27
CA MET A 174 26.53 -9.46 5.35
C MET A 174 26.50 -10.90 5.90
N THR A 175 26.16 -11.08 7.18
CA THR A 175 26.00 -12.41 7.79
C THR A 175 24.63 -13.05 7.55
N ARG A 176 23.67 -12.34 6.94
CA ARG A 176 22.35 -12.88 6.64
C ARG A 176 22.44 -14.12 5.74
N CYS A 177 21.52 -15.06 5.95
CA CYS A 177 21.52 -16.36 5.25
C CYS A 177 21.51 -16.22 3.72
N ALA A 178 20.82 -15.21 3.18
CA ALA A 178 20.77 -14.96 1.75
C ALA A 178 22.17 -14.71 1.13
N PHE A 179 23.05 -14.05 1.88
CA PHE A 179 24.42 -13.75 1.46
C PHE A 179 25.35 -14.92 1.75
N ARG A 180 25.32 -15.47 2.98
CA ARG A 180 26.16 -16.61 3.37
C ARG A 180 25.98 -17.82 2.46
N ASN A 181 24.75 -18.05 1.98
CA ASN A 181 24.44 -19.19 1.12
C ASN A 181 24.51 -18.86 -0.38
N ASN A 182 24.92 -17.65 -0.77
CA ASN A 182 24.98 -17.19 -2.16
C ASN A 182 23.66 -17.39 -2.93
N VAL A 183 22.52 -17.11 -2.27
CA VAL A 183 21.18 -17.25 -2.87
C VAL A 183 20.50 -15.91 -3.13
N PHE A 184 21.09 -14.80 -2.72
CA PHE A 184 20.51 -13.46 -2.85
C PHE A 184 20.01 -13.16 -4.26
N ASP A 185 20.84 -13.34 -5.29
CA ASP A 185 20.44 -13.00 -6.67
C ASP A 185 19.27 -13.87 -7.16
N LYS A 186 19.19 -15.14 -6.74
CA LYS A 186 18.05 -16.03 -7.05
C LYS A 186 16.77 -15.56 -6.35
N VAL A 187 16.87 -15.16 -5.09
CA VAL A 187 15.74 -14.60 -4.32
C VAL A 187 15.25 -13.31 -4.99
N CYS A 188 16.16 -12.46 -5.45
CA CYS A 188 15.81 -11.22 -6.14
C CYS A 188 14.96 -11.47 -7.38
N VAL A 189 15.35 -12.44 -8.22
CA VAL A 189 14.59 -12.82 -9.43
C VAL A 189 13.19 -13.28 -9.08
N ILE A 190 13.06 -14.15 -8.07
CA ILE A 190 11.76 -14.66 -7.63
C ILE A 190 10.87 -13.52 -7.13
N ASN A 191 11.40 -12.68 -6.24
CA ASN A 191 10.67 -11.57 -5.65
C ASN A 191 10.26 -10.53 -6.71
N ASN A 192 11.14 -10.21 -7.65
CA ASN A 192 10.84 -9.27 -8.72
C ASN A 192 9.68 -9.77 -9.61
N ASN A 193 9.70 -11.04 -10.00
CA ASN A 193 8.60 -11.60 -10.80
C ASN A 193 7.26 -11.54 -10.05
N LEU A 194 7.26 -11.91 -8.76
CA LEU A 194 6.05 -11.86 -7.93
C LEU A 194 5.48 -10.44 -7.82
N VAL A 195 6.36 -9.46 -7.62
CA VAL A 195 5.98 -8.05 -7.45
C VAL A 195 5.56 -7.42 -8.76
N ILE A 196 6.17 -7.79 -9.89
CA ILE A 196 5.72 -7.38 -11.23
C ILE A 196 4.31 -7.92 -11.50
N ASP A 197 4.09 -9.23 -11.31
CA ASP A 197 2.77 -9.86 -11.52
C ASP A 197 1.69 -9.30 -10.59
N TYR A 198 2.09 -8.90 -9.38
CA TYR A 198 1.20 -8.23 -8.44
C TYR A 198 0.82 -6.83 -8.90
N ASN A 199 1.79 -5.99 -9.25
CA ASN A 199 1.54 -4.64 -9.72
C ASN A 199 0.77 -4.63 -11.06
N ALA A 200 1.04 -5.58 -11.96
CA ALA A 200 0.25 -5.76 -13.18
C ALA A 200 -1.23 -5.98 -12.88
N ARG A 201 -1.55 -6.85 -11.92
CA ARG A 201 -2.94 -7.10 -11.49
C ARG A 201 -3.60 -5.89 -10.82
N LEU A 202 -2.83 -5.09 -10.07
CA LEU A 202 -3.34 -3.82 -9.52
C LEU A 202 -3.69 -2.84 -10.64
N ILE A 203 -2.80 -2.68 -11.62
CA ILE A 203 -3.02 -1.82 -12.79
C ILE A 203 -4.23 -2.29 -13.60
N GLU A 204 -4.36 -3.59 -13.87
CA GLU A 204 -5.53 -4.16 -14.55
C GLU A 204 -6.82 -3.83 -13.81
N LYS A 205 -6.85 -4.01 -12.49
CA LYS A 205 -8.02 -3.66 -11.67
C LYS A 205 -8.36 -2.17 -11.73
N GLU A 206 -7.36 -1.30 -11.63
CA GLU A 206 -7.57 0.15 -11.74
C GLU A 206 -8.08 0.55 -13.14
N LEU A 207 -7.59 -0.11 -14.19
CA LEU A 207 -8.04 0.11 -15.57
C LEU A 207 -9.49 -0.32 -15.78
N ASP A 208 -9.89 -1.47 -15.21
CA ASP A 208 -11.28 -1.94 -15.27
C ASP A 208 -12.24 -0.95 -14.57
N GLU A 209 -11.86 -0.48 -13.37
CA GLU A 209 -12.62 0.53 -12.61
C GLU A 209 -12.73 1.86 -13.39
N LEU A 210 -11.64 2.32 -14.00
CA LEU A 210 -11.64 3.53 -14.83
C LEU A 210 -12.49 3.35 -16.10
N SER A 211 -12.45 2.17 -16.71
CA SER A 211 -13.25 1.86 -17.90
C SER A 211 -14.74 1.92 -17.60
N GLU A 212 -15.19 1.37 -16.47
CA GLU A 212 -16.58 1.46 -16.01
C GLU A 212 -17.00 2.94 -15.81
N ILE A 213 -16.18 3.74 -15.12
CA ILE A 213 -16.45 5.17 -14.90
C ILE A 213 -16.56 5.94 -16.23
N ILE A 214 -15.67 5.65 -17.18
CA ILE A 214 -15.65 6.29 -18.49
C ILE A 214 -16.90 5.92 -19.28
N GLU A 215 -17.32 4.66 -19.25
CA GLU A 215 -18.50 4.19 -19.96
C GLU A 215 -19.78 4.78 -19.39
N ASP A 216 -19.94 4.79 -18.06
CA ASP A 216 -21.04 5.49 -17.39
C ASP A 216 -21.10 6.95 -17.82
N LYS A 217 -19.96 7.66 -17.80
CA LYS A 217 -19.89 9.08 -18.16
C LYS A 217 -20.32 9.31 -19.62
N LYS A 218 -19.88 8.47 -20.56
CA LYS A 218 -20.33 8.52 -21.97
C LYS A 218 -21.83 8.28 -22.08
N ASN A 219 -22.36 7.27 -21.40
CA ASN A 219 -23.77 6.93 -21.41
C ASN A 219 -24.62 8.10 -20.87
N VAL A 220 -24.21 8.75 -19.78
CA VAL A 220 -24.89 9.93 -19.24
C VAL A 220 -24.87 11.10 -20.23
N ILE A 221 -23.74 11.40 -20.89
CA ILE A 221 -23.65 12.47 -21.90
C ILE A 221 -24.54 12.18 -23.11
N ASN A 222 -24.59 10.93 -23.55
CA ASN A 222 -25.42 10.49 -24.67
C ASN A 222 -26.91 10.62 -24.32
N LEU A 223 -27.32 10.16 -23.13
CA LEU A 223 -28.69 10.29 -22.64
C LEU A 223 -29.11 11.77 -22.48
N ALA A 224 -28.25 12.61 -21.92
CA ALA A 224 -28.47 14.05 -21.86
C ALA A 224 -28.64 14.64 -23.27
N THR A 225 -27.83 14.21 -24.24
CA THR A 225 -27.96 14.67 -25.63
C THR A 225 -29.26 14.22 -26.29
N LEU A 226 -29.71 12.99 -26.05
CA LEU A 226 -30.97 12.45 -26.58
C LEU A 226 -32.18 13.20 -26.00
N TYR A 227 -32.18 13.46 -24.68
CA TYR A 227 -33.21 14.25 -24.01
C TYR A 227 -33.44 15.61 -24.70
N TYR A 228 -32.36 16.31 -25.06
CA TYR A 228 -32.44 17.61 -25.74
C TYR A 228 -32.78 17.54 -27.24
N LYS A 229 -32.68 16.37 -27.90
CA LYS A 229 -32.82 16.24 -29.35
C LYS A 229 -34.15 15.65 -29.82
N GLU A 230 -34.84 14.84 -29.02
CA GLU A 230 -35.89 13.94 -29.55
C GLU A 230 -37.26 13.95 -28.84
N ASP A 231 -37.70 15.04 -28.19
CA ASP A 231 -38.97 15.05 -27.42
C ASP A 231 -39.09 13.84 -26.45
N MET A 232 -37.94 13.37 -25.95
CA MET A 232 -37.86 12.20 -25.08
C MET A 232 -38.50 12.53 -23.73
N THR A 233 -39.44 11.69 -23.30
CA THR A 233 -40.07 11.87 -21.98
C THR A 233 -39.07 11.54 -20.87
N CYS A 234 -39.21 12.21 -19.72
CA CYS A 234 -38.38 11.95 -18.55
C CYS A 234 -38.47 10.47 -18.11
N ASP A 235 -39.64 9.83 -18.24
CA ASP A 235 -39.81 8.42 -17.89
C ASP A 235 -38.94 7.50 -18.76
N LEU A 236 -38.91 7.73 -20.08
CA LEU A 236 -38.07 6.96 -21.00
C LEU A 236 -36.59 7.20 -20.71
N LEU A 237 -36.20 8.45 -20.45
CA LEU A 237 -34.83 8.81 -20.06
C LEU A 237 -34.38 8.04 -18.80
N MET A 238 -35.23 8.01 -17.77
CA MET A 238 -34.92 7.34 -16.50
C MET A 238 -34.87 5.82 -16.65
N ILE A 239 -35.74 5.23 -17.48
CA ILE A 239 -35.66 3.79 -17.80
C ILE A 239 -34.32 3.48 -18.47
N MET A 240 -33.90 4.26 -19.47
CA MET A 240 -32.63 4.02 -20.15
C MET A 240 -31.44 4.23 -19.22
N TYR A 241 -31.45 5.28 -18.40
CA TYR A 241 -30.43 5.57 -17.40
C TYR A 241 -30.21 4.40 -16.44
N ASN A 242 -31.28 3.89 -15.82
CA ASN A 242 -31.19 2.79 -14.86
C ASN A 242 -30.70 1.47 -15.47
N ASN A 243 -30.74 1.31 -16.80
CA ASN A 243 -30.26 0.11 -17.49
C ASN A 243 -28.83 0.24 -18.04
N LEU A 244 -28.35 1.46 -18.28
CA LEU A 244 -27.06 1.73 -18.94
C LEU A 244 -25.97 2.18 -17.98
N ILE A 245 -26.34 2.58 -16.76
CA ILE A 245 -25.42 3.15 -15.78
C ILE A 245 -25.25 2.19 -14.62
N SER A 246 -23.99 1.97 -14.23
CA SER A 246 -23.65 1.14 -13.07
C SER A 246 -24.24 1.69 -11.78
N ASP A 247 -24.28 0.89 -10.71
CA ASP A 247 -24.71 1.35 -9.39
C ASP A 247 -23.86 2.52 -8.84
N ASN A 248 -22.56 2.54 -9.14
CA ASN A 248 -21.68 3.64 -8.76
C ASN A 248 -21.91 4.88 -9.62
N GLY A 249 -22.09 4.69 -10.92
CA GLY A 249 -22.52 5.76 -11.83
C GLY A 249 -23.85 6.36 -11.40
N ASN A 250 -24.78 5.55 -10.88
CA ASN A 250 -26.07 6.01 -10.35
C ASN A 250 -25.87 6.95 -9.16
N LYS A 251 -25.07 6.54 -8.18
CA LYS A 251 -24.75 7.41 -7.02
C LYS A 251 -24.11 8.73 -7.45
N LYS A 252 -23.29 8.71 -8.49
CA LYS A 252 -22.51 9.87 -8.95
C LYS A 252 -23.32 10.81 -9.83
N TYR A 253 -24.11 10.28 -10.75
CA TYR A 253 -24.72 11.04 -11.83
C TYR A 253 -26.23 11.26 -11.70
N ALA A 254 -26.91 10.63 -10.74
CA ALA A 254 -28.38 10.68 -10.63
C ALA A 254 -28.91 12.12 -10.58
N GLN A 255 -28.24 13.01 -9.85
CA GLN A 255 -28.64 14.41 -9.73
C GLN A 255 -28.67 15.17 -11.07
N TYR A 256 -27.83 14.77 -12.05
CA TYR A 256 -27.80 15.42 -13.36
C TYR A 256 -28.96 14.94 -14.24
N MET A 257 -29.46 13.73 -14.00
CA MET A 257 -30.54 13.11 -14.79
C MET A 257 -31.93 13.43 -14.24
N THR A 258 -32.06 13.59 -12.91
CA THR A 258 -33.32 13.98 -12.28
C THR A 258 -33.62 15.48 -12.38
N ASN A 259 -32.58 16.33 -12.45
CA ASN A 259 -32.72 17.79 -12.52
C ASN A 259 -32.55 18.35 -13.94
N THR A 260 -32.65 17.53 -14.98
CA THR A 260 -32.39 17.94 -16.39
C THR A 260 -33.18 19.18 -16.83
N GLY A 261 -34.39 19.41 -16.28
CA GLY A 261 -35.23 20.59 -16.56
C GLY A 261 -34.82 21.90 -15.85
N THR A 262 -33.79 21.88 -14.99
CA THR A 262 -33.32 23.08 -14.26
C THR A 262 -32.11 23.77 -14.90
N TYR A 263 -31.48 23.14 -15.90
CA TYR A 263 -30.31 23.71 -16.57
C TYR A 263 -30.73 24.66 -17.69
N ASN A 264 -30.05 25.80 -17.81
CA ASN A 264 -30.44 26.84 -18.77
C ASN A 264 -30.21 26.42 -20.22
N ASN A 265 -29.30 25.47 -20.48
CA ASN A 265 -29.09 24.85 -21.79
C ASN A 265 -28.28 23.53 -21.70
N ARG A 266 -28.25 22.81 -22.82
CA ARG A 266 -27.51 21.53 -22.99
C ARG A 266 -26.02 21.62 -22.65
N LEU A 267 -25.35 22.71 -23.02
CA LEU A 267 -23.90 22.84 -22.83
C LEU A 267 -23.55 22.93 -21.35
N GLU A 268 -24.39 23.61 -20.55
CA GLU A 268 -24.24 23.72 -19.11
C GLU A 268 -24.35 22.34 -18.42
N LEU A 269 -25.38 21.56 -18.76
CA LEU A 269 -25.55 20.21 -18.23
C LEU A 269 -24.36 19.30 -18.59
N VAL A 270 -23.93 19.31 -19.86
CA VAL A 270 -22.78 18.49 -20.31
C VAL A 270 -21.49 18.92 -19.61
N ALA A 271 -21.28 20.23 -19.41
CA ALA A 271 -20.11 20.73 -18.69
C ALA A 271 -20.09 20.24 -17.24
N GLN A 272 -21.24 20.22 -16.56
CA GLN A 272 -21.33 19.71 -15.19
C GLN A 272 -21.06 18.20 -15.11
N ILE A 273 -21.63 17.41 -16.02
CA ILE A 273 -21.35 15.96 -16.11
C ILE A 273 -19.86 15.72 -16.38
N LEU A 274 -19.23 16.54 -17.24
CA LEU A 274 -17.79 16.45 -17.52
C LEU A 274 -16.93 16.82 -16.30
N SER A 275 -17.39 17.74 -15.45
CA SER A 275 -16.68 18.15 -14.23
C SER A 275 -16.85 17.19 -13.05
N ALA A 276 -17.86 16.32 -13.09
CA ALA A 276 -18.13 15.30 -12.08
C ALA A 276 -17.22 14.07 -12.24
#